data_AF-Q9K534-F1
#
_entry.id   AF-Q9K534-F1
#
_cell.length_a   1.000
_cell.length_b   1.000
_cell.length_c   1.000
_cell.angle_alpha   90.00
_cell.angle_beta   90.00
_cell.angle_gamma   90.00
#
_symmetry.space_group_name_H-M   'P 1'
#
loop_
_entity.id
_entity.type
_entity.pdbx_description
1 polymer ?
#
loop_
_entity_poly.entity_id
_entity_poly.type
_entity_poly.pdbx_seq_one_letter_code
_entity_poly.pdbx_strand_id
1 'polypeptide(L)'
;ERETIPAPVVGEIVTLADVKDEAFSSGALGKGVAIIPTVGRVVAPAAGTVTTIFPTGHAIGITTKDGAEVLIHIGMDTVQLEGKFFTAHVKQGDVI
;
A
#
# COMPACT_ATOMS: atom_id res chain seq x y z
N GLU A 1 -19.61 10.43 3.72
CA GLU A 1 -18.98 11.42 2.80
C GLU A 1 -18.09 10.74 1.77
N ARG A 2 -17.43 11.51 0.89
CA ARG A 2 -16.33 11.04 0.03
C ARG A 2 -15.01 11.36 0.73
N GLU A 3 -14.23 10.35 1.08
CA GLU A 3 -12.86 10.52 1.57
C GLU A 3 -11.90 10.59 0.38
N THR A 4 -10.91 11.49 0.44
CA THR A 4 -9.88 11.60 -0.60
C THR A 4 -8.61 10.93 -0.10
N ILE A 5 -8.10 9.96 -0.87
CA ILE A 5 -6.86 9.24 -0.56
C ILE A 5 -5.75 9.72 -1.52
N PRO A 6 -4.85 10.62 -1.07
CA PRO A 6 -3.66 11.00 -1.82
C PRO A 6 -2.79 9.80 -2.24
N ALA A 7 -2.03 9.99 -3.32
CA ALA A 7 -1.08 8.98 -3.78
C ALA A 7 0.03 8.77 -2.72
N PRO A 8 0.29 7.53 -2.27
CA PRO A 8 1.33 7.25 -1.27
C PRO A 8 2.75 7.24 -1.83
N VAL A 9 2.90 7.28 -3.17
CA VAL A 9 4.20 7.26 -3.86
C VAL A 9 4.17 8.21 -5.05
N VAL A 10 5.35 8.68 -5.46
CA VAL A 10 5.51 9.42 -6.71
C VAL A 10 5.69 8.41 -7.85
N GLY A 11 4.89 8.53 -8.91
CA GLY A 11 4.91 7.57 -10.01
C GLY A 11 3.78 7.75 -11.02
N GLU A 12 3.67 6.78 -11.91
CA GLU A 12 2.60 6.70 -12.92
C GLU A 12 1.47 5.80 -12.41
N ILE A 13 0.23 6.29 -12.47
CA ILE A 13 -0.95 5.51 -12.09
C ILE A 13 -1.33 4.58 -13.24
N VAL A 14 -1.52 3.31 -12.94
CA VAL A 14 -2.04 2.29 -13.86
C VAL A 14 -3.27 1.62 -13.26
N THR A 15 -4.11 1.04 -14.11
CA THR A 15 -5.31 0.36 -13.61
C THR A 15 -4.94 -0.97 -12.96
N LEU A 16 -5.73 -1.43 -11.98
CA LEU A 16 -5.52 -2.76 -11.42
C LEU A 16 -5.62 -3.86 -12.48
N ALA A 17 -6.43 -3.67 -13.52
CA ALA A 17 -6.58 -4.62 -14.61
C ALA A 17 -5.29 -4.84 -15.41
N ASP A 18 -4.37 -3.86 -15.41
CA ASP A 18 -3.07 -3.96 -16.08
C ASP A 18 -2.00 -4.66 -15.22
N VAL A 19 -2.30 -4.96 -13.95
CA VAL A 19 -1.37 -5.64 -13.04
C VAL A 19 -1.33 -7.13 -13.35
N LYS A 20 -0.13 -7.69 -13.48
CA LYS A 20 0.11 -9.12 -13.79
C LYS A 20 -0.03 -10.03 -12.57
N ASP A 21 -1.03 -9.77 -11.73
CA ASP A 21 -1.35 -10.55 -10.53
C ASP A 21 -2.86 -10.65 -10.42
N GLU A 22 -3.40 -11.87 -10.45
CA GLU A 22 -4.84 -12.13 -10.44
C GLU A 22 -5.52 -11.66 -9.14
N ALA A 23 -4.82 -11.71 -8.00
CA ALA A 23 -5.37 -11.28 -6.72
C ALA A 23 -5.69 -9.77 -6.72
N PHE A 24 -4.90 -8.98 -7.44
CA PHE A 24 -5.10 -7.54 -7.61
C PHE A 24 -5.97 -7.20 -8.82
N SER A 25 -5.69 -7.78 -9.98
CA SER A 25 -6.36 -7.44 -11.24
C SER A 25 -7.82 -7.89 -11.29
N SER A 26 -8.19 -8.94 -10.57
CA SER A 26 -9.60 -9.36 -10.40
C SER A 26 -10.40 -8.41 -9.50
N GLY A 27 -9.74 -7.58 -8.68
CA GLY A 27 -10.37 -6.77 -7.65
C GLY A 27 -10.87 -7.57 -6.43
N ALA A 28 -10.48 -8.84 -6.29
CA ALA A 28 -10.88 -9.70 -5.16
C ALA A 28 -10.46 -9.12 -3.79
N LEU A 29 -9.31 -8.43 -3.76
CA LEU A 29 -8.78 -7.76 -2.55
C LEU A 29 -9.39 -6.38 -2.30
N GLY A 30 -10.21 -5.87 -3.23
CA GLY A 30 -10.82 -4.55 -3.14
C GLY A 30 -10.62 -3.70 -4.40
N LYS A 31 -11.28 -2.56 -4.42
CA LYS A 31 -11.13 -1.56 -5.48
C LYS A 31 -9.90 -0.70 -5.19
N GLY A 32 -9.16 -0.33 -6.24
CA GLY A 32 -8.00 0.51 -6.09
C GLY A 32 -7.33 0.83 -7.42
N VAL A 33 -6.08 1.24 -7.33
CA VAL A 33 -5.19 1.53 -8.46
C VAL A 33 -3.81 0.98 -8.15
N ALA A 34 -3.02 0.73 -9.18
CA ALA A 34 -1.59 0.46 -9.02
C ALA A 34 -0.79 1.70 -9.44
N ILE A 35 0.42 1.84 -8.89
CA ILE A 35 1.32 2.95 -9.20
C ILE A 35 2.69 2.37 -9.51
N ILE A 36 3.27 2.74 -10.65
CA ILE A 36 4.65 2.44 -11.00
C ILE A 36 5.53 3.53 -10.38
N PRO A 37 6.24 3.25 -9.26
CA PRO A 37 6.96 4.28 -8.53
C PRO A 37 8.22 4.72 -9.26
N THR A 38 8.51 6.02 -9.21
CA THR A 38 9.78 6.60 -9.67
C THR A 38 10.76 6.87 -8.52
N VAL A 39 10.25 6.86 -7.28
CA VAL A 39 11.03 7.06 -6.05
C VAL A 39 10.77 5.90 -5.09
N GLY A 40 11.83 5.34 -4.51
CA GLY A 40 11.78 4.24 -3.53
C GLY A 40 11.32 4.67 -2.14
N ARG A 41 10.32 5.55 -2.03
CA ARG A 41 9.79 6.06 -0.77
C ARG A 41 8.28 6.03 -0.79
N VAL A 42 7.70 5.30 0.17
CA VAL A 42 6.27 5.24 0.43
C VAL A 42 5.94 6.11 1.64
N VAL A 43 4.89 6.91 1.54
CA VAL A 43 4.36 7.72 2.64
C VAL A 43 2.92 7.33 2.95
N ALA A 44 2.48 7.69 4.14
CA ALA A 44 1.07 7.60 4.53
C ALA A 44 0.19 8.37 3.53
N PRO A 45 -0.82 7.73 2.91
CA PRO A 45 -1.72 8.43 1.98
C PRO A 45 -2.73 9.29 2.74
N ALA A 46 -3.05 8.96 3.99
CA ALA A 46 -3.99 9.70 4.83
C ALA A 46 -3.60 9.57 6.31
N ALA A 47 -4.14 10.48 7.14
CA ALA A 47 -3.96 10.40 8.58
C ALA A 47 -4.77 9.23 9.16
N GLY A 48 -4.18 8.47 10.07
CA GLY A 48 -4.79 7.24 10.55
C GLY A 48 -3.88 6.43 11.46
N THR A 49 -4.22 5.14 11.58
CA THR A 49 -3.46 4.19 12.38
C THR A 49 -2.92 3.10 11.48
N VAL A 50 -1.64 2.75 11.66
CA VAL A 50 -1.04 1.61 10.98
C VAL A 50 -1.59 0.32 11.61
N THR A 51 -2.56 -0.31 10.96
CA THR A 51 -3.27 -1.47 11.50
C THR A 51 -2.53 -2.77 11.28
N THR A 52 -1.76 -2.89 10.20
CA THR A 52 -0.96 -4.08 9.89
C THR A 52 0.35 -3.69 9.22
N ILE A 53 1.44 -4.32 9.64
CA ILE A 53 2.70 -4.33 8.89
C ILE A 53 3.09 -5.79 8.69
N PHE A 54 3.33 -6.16 7.44
CA PHE A 54 3.77 -7.53 7.14
C PHE A 54 5.24 -7.71 7.58
N PRO A 55 5.64 -8.88 8.09
CA PRO A 55 6.99 -9.09 8.63
C PRO A 55 8.13 -8.77 7.66
N THR A 56 7.89 -8.95 6.35
CA THR A 56 8.85 -8.66 5.29
C THR A 56 8.77 -7.22 4.77
N GLY A 57 7.98 -6.34 5.40
CA GLY A 57 7.92 -4.89 5.11
C GLY A 57 7.34 -4.49 3.76
N HIS A 58 7.01 -5.44 2.88
CA HIS A 58 6.49 -5.20 1.54
C HIS A 58 5.03 -4.73 1.50
N ALA A 59 4.28 -4.89 2.59
CA ALA A 59 2.88 -4.50 2.65
C ALA A 59 2.53 -3.85 3.98
N ILE A 60 1.66 -2.82 3.91
CA ILE A 60 1.23 -2.01 5.04
C ILE A 60 -0.27 -1.77 4.93
N GLY A 61 -0.99 -2.07 6.01
CA GLY A 61 -2.40 -1.75 6.19
C GLY A 61 -2.57 -0.50 7.06
N ILE A 62 -3.41 0.42 6.62
CA ILE A 62 -3.72 1.68 7.30
C ILE A 62 -5.23 1.78 7.42
N THR A 63 -5.74 2.08 8.62
CA THR A 63 -7.12 2.49 8.80
C THR A 63 -7.13 4.00 9.00
N THR A 64 -7.80 4.71 8.10
CA THR A 64 -7.90 6.16 8.15
C THR A 64 -8.83 6.60 9.28
N LYS A 65 -8.74 7.88 9.69
CA LYS A 65 -9.63 8.44 10.73
C LYS A 65 -11.11 8.40 10.32
N ASP A 66 -11.39 8.43 9.01
CA ASP A 66 -12.74 8.37 8.46
C ASP A 66 -13.23 6.92 8.25
N GLY A 67 -12.38 5.93 8.58
CA GLY A 67 -12.74 4.52 8.64
C GLY A 67 -12.42 3.71 7.39
N ALA A 68 -11.80 4.29 6.36
CA ALA A 68 -11.36 3.53 5.20
C ALA A 68 -10.17 2.63 5.55
N GLU A 69 -10.21 1.38 5.08
CA GLU A 69 -9.10 0.44 5.19
C GLU A 69 -8.31 0.46 3.88
N VAL A 70 -7.06 0.91 3.96
CA VAL A 70 -6.15 1.05 2.84
C VAL A 70 -5.02 0.03 2.98
N LEU A 71 -4.89 -0.85 1.98
CA LEU A 71 -3.76 -1.77 1.86
C LEU A 71 -2.80 -1.25 0.79
N ILE A 72 -1.54 -1.04 1.17
CA ILE A 72 -0.45 -0.72 0.25
C ILE A 72 0.44 -1.95 0.12
N HIS A 73 0.51 -2.51 -1.09
CA HIS A 73 1.40 -3.62 -1.42
C HIS A 73 2.49 -3.12 -2.38
N ILE A 74 3.76 -3.34 -2.04
CA ILE A 74 4.90 -2.78 -2.75
C ILE A 74 5.50 -3.85 -3.66
N GLY A 75 5.32 -3.69 -4.97
CA GLY A 75 5.81 -4.63 -5.99
C GLY A 75 4.95 -5.90 -6.11
N MET A 76 5.43 -6.87 -6.88
CA MET A 76 4.82 -8.20 -7.05
C MET A 76 5.80 -9.26 -6.52
N ASP A 77 5.29 -10.29 -5.87
CA ASP A 77 6.09 -11.37 -5.26
C ASP A 77 7.19 -10.92 -4.27
N THR A 78 7.12 -9.68 -3.80
CA THR A 78 8.16 -9.06 -2.95
C THR A 78 8.23 -9.67 -1.55
N VAL A 79 7.22 -10.44 -1.15
CA VAL A 79 7.28 -11.32 0.02
C VAL A 79 8.48 -12.28 -0.05
N GLN A 80 8.84 -12.75 -1.25
CA GLN A 80 9.97 -13.67 -1.49
C GLN A 80 11.34 -13.01 -1.27
N LEU A 81 11.38 -11.68 -1.15
CA LEU A 81 12.62 -10.95 -0.81
C LEU A 81 12.95 -11.05 0.68
N GLU A 82 12.09 -11.65 1.50
CA GLU A 82 12.33 -11.91 2.93
C GLU A 82 12.70 -10.63 3.71
N GLY A 83 12.13 -9.48 3.33
CA GLY A 83 12.42 -8.19 3.94
C GLY A 83 13.68 -7.48 3.44
N LYS A 84 14.41 -8.07 2.50
CA LYS A 84 15.54 -7.40 1.85
C LYS A 84 15.02 -6.18 1.06
N PHE A 85 15.81 -5.10 1.07
CA PHE A 85 15.54 -3.83 0.38
C PHE A 85 14.39 -2.98 0.94
N PHE A 86 13.67 -3.45 1.96
CA PHE A 86 12.64 -2.69 2.66
C PHE A 86 13.17 -2.12 3.97
N THR A 87 12.79 -0.89 4.29
CA THR A 87 13.06 -0.28 5.60
C THR A 87 11.76 0.32 6.11
N ALA A 88 11.19 -0.32 7.13
CA ALA A 88 9.99 0.19 7.79
C ALA A 88 10.38 1.35 8.73
N HIS A 89 9.73 2.50 8.55
CA HIS A 89 9.89 3.68 9.41
C HIS A 89 8.80 3.81 10.47
N VAL A 90 7.84 2.89 10.47
CA VAL A 90 6.67 2.84 11.36
C VAL A 90 6.50 1.41 11.88
N LYS A 91 5.79 1.25 12.99
CA LYS A 91 5.37 -0.04 13.55
C LYS A 91 3.84 -0.13 13.58
N GLN A 92 3.34 -1.36 13.72
CA GLN A 92 1.91 -1.59 13.95
C GLN A 92 1.46 -0.83 15.20
N GLY A 93 0.31 -0.16 15.09
CA GLY A 93 -0.28 0.68 16.14
C GLY A 93 0.22 2.13 16.15
N ASP A 94 1.18 2.51 15.29
CA ASP A 94 1.58 3.91 15.17
C ASP A 94 0.47 4.76 14.55
N VAL A 95 0.40 6.01 15.02
CA VAL A 95 -0.49 7.05 14.47
C VAL A 95 0.31 7.91 13.51
N ILE A 96 -0.21 8.09 12.31
CA ILE A 96 0.38 8.81 11.17
C ILE A 96 -0.51 9.94 10.69
#